data_AF-A0A957LTP9-F1
#
_entry.id   AF-A0A957LTP9-F1
#
_cell.length_a   1.000
_cell.length_b   1.000
_cell.length_c   1.000
_cell.angle_alpha   90.00
_cell.angle_beta   90.00
_cell.angle_gamma   90.00
#
_symmetry.space_group_name_H-M   'P 1'
#
loop_
_entity.id
_entity.type
_entity.pdbx_description
1 polymer ?
#
loop_
_entity_poly.entity_id
_entity_poly.type
_entity_poly.pdbx_seq_one_letter_code
_entity_poly.pdbx_strand_id
1 'polypeptide(L)'
;IPSTALGDYHLLVIGPDTGRNGVFAAPDIAGLLLQYPFPVLGLGQGGSAFFEQAGLGIGWAHSWISFDPSVYVVDPAARYWSEPYTITPLERRVQLYAERLEEIGVYVPKPAASLTPIGRETGDPAHYPVIRETHGERSFILWGYSRGPTAMTDDGRSLLVNLSHSLR
;
A
#
# COMPACT_ATOMS: atom_id res chain seq x y z
N ILE A 1 7.56 3.03 -24.31
CA ILE A 1 7.85 4.27 -23.55
C ILE A 1 9.13 4.87 -24.14
N PRO A 2 9.12 6.00 -24.86
CA PRO A 2 10.35 6.54 -25.43
C PRO A 2 11.14 7.33 -24.37
N SER A 3 12.43 7.01 -24.23
CA SER A 3 13.53 7.81 -23.63
C SER A 3 13.52 8.16 -22.13
N THR A 4 12.54 7.78 -21.31
CA THR A 4 12.65 8.04 -19.86
C THR A 4 13.76 7.18 -19.24
N ALA A 5 14.86 7.82 -18.82
CA ALA A 5 15.90 7.17 -18.04
C ALA A 5 15.36 6.90 -16.63
N LEU A 6 15.01 5.65 -16.34
CA LEU A 6 14.42 5.27 -15.06
C LEU A 6 15.46 5.02 -13.94
N GLY A 7 16.77 5.07 -14.27
CA GLY A 7 17.86 4.75 -13.33
C GLY A 7 17.98 5.67 -12.12
N ASP A 8 17.52 6.92 -12.22
CA ASP A 8 17.57 7.89 -11.12
C ASP A 8 16.38 7.77 -10.14
N TYR A 9 15.38 6.95 -10.50
CA TYR A 9 14.21 6.73 -9.66
C TYR A 9 14.47 5.59 -8.67
N HIS A 10 13.95 5.76 -7.46
CA HIS A 10 14.16 4.82 -6.36
C HIS A 10 12.85 4.18 -5.85
N LEU A 11 11.72 4.59 -6.41
CA LEU A 11 10.38 4.12 -6.04
C LEU A 11 9.43 4.25 -7.23
N LEU A 12 8.66 3.20 -7.50
CA LEU A 12 7.52 3.26 -8.39
C LEU A 12 6.26 3.53 -7.59
N VAL A 13 5.49 4.55 -7.96
CA VAL A 13 4.19 4.84 -7.36
C VAL A 13 3.11 4.54 -8.38
N ILE A 14 2.19 3.63 -8.02
CA ILE A 14 1.04 3.27 -8.86
C ILE A 14 -0.19 3.98 -8.32
N GLY A 15 -0.77 4.85 -9.14
CA GLY A 15 -1.93 5.67 -8.78
C GLY A 15 -3.21 4.85 -8.60
N PRO A 16 -4.21 5.36 -7.86
CA PRO A 16 -5.46 4.65 -7.63
C PRO A 16 -6.37 4.55 -8.86
N ASP A 17 -6.14 5.39 -9.88
CA ASP A 17 -6.91 5.49 -11.12
C ASP A 17 -6.32 4.67 -12.28
N THR A 18 -5.24 3.92 -12.06
CA THR A 18 -4.56 3.13 -13.10
C THR A 18 -5.14 1.73 -13.29
N GLY A 19 -6.20 1.37 -12.55
CA GLY A 19 -6.82 0.06 -12.62
C GLY A 19 -8.10 -0.01 -11.80
N ARG A 20 -8.93 -1.03 -12.08
CA ARG A 20 -10.22 -1.23 -11.42
C ARG A 20 -10.61 -2.71 -11.40
N ASN A 21 -11.17 -3.17 -10.29
CA ASN A 21 -11.66 -4.55 -10.12
C ASN A 21 -10.63 -5.62 -10.51
N GLY A 22 -9.37 -5.42 -10.12
CA GLY A 22 -8.26 -6.34 -10.44
C GLY A 22 -7.70 -6.24 -11.85
N VAL A 23 -8.24 -5.35 -12.70
CA VAL A 23 -7.76 -5.13 -14.06
C VAL A 23 -6.92 -3.85 -14.10
N PHE A 24 -5.62 -4.00 -14.34
CA PHE A 24 -4.72 -2.87 -14.56
C PHE A 24 -4.91 -2.32 -15.99
N ALA A 25 -5.07 -1.00 -16.13
CA ALA A 25 -5.48 -0.38 -17.40
C ALA A 25 -4.43 -0.53 -18.52
N ALA A 26 -3.16 -0.74 -18.17
CA ALA A 26 -2.04 -0.84 -19.11
C ALA A 26 -1.16 -2.07 -18.80
N PRO A 27 -1.60 -3.30 -19.10
CA PRO A 27 -0.90 -4.52 -18.70
C PRO A 27 0.53 -4.63 -19.26
N ASP A 28 0.78 -4.15 -20.48
CA ASP A 28 2.13 -4.13 -21.08
C ASP A 28 3.08 -3.20 -20.30
N ILE A 29 2.56 -2.06 -19.82
CA ILE A 29 3.32 -1.12 -18.99
C ILE A 29 3.61 -1.75 -17.63
N ALA A 30 2.64 -2.45 -17.04
CA ALA A 30 2.88 -3.19 -15.79
C ALA A 30 3.98 -4.24 -15.96
N GLY A 31 3.92 -5.05 -17.02
CA GLY A 31 4.95 -6.03 -17.34
C GLY A 31 6.34 -5.42 -17.51
N LEU A 32 6.44 -4.24 -18.13
CA LEU A 32 7.70 -3.50 -18.25
C LEU A 32 8.21 -2.98 -16.89
N LEU A 33 7.34 -2.38 -16.06
CA LEU A 33 7.70 -1.87 -14.73
C LEU A 33 8.15 -2.98 -13.77
N LEU A 34 7.59 -4.18 -13.93
CA LEU A 34 7.99 -5.35 -13.15
C LEU A 34 9.40 -5.85 -13.48
N GLN A 35 10.00 -5.47 -14.63
CA GLN A 35 11.39 -5.80 -14.96
C GLN A 35 12.42 -4.95 -14.21
N TYR A 36 12.00 -3.82 -13.64
CA TYR A 36 12.89 -2.96 -12.84
C TYR A 36 12.95 -3.43 -11.38
N PRO A 37 14.10 -3.33 -10.71
CA PRO A 37 14.26 -3.79 -9.33
C PRO A 37 13.63 -2.84 -8.30
N PHE A 38 13.06 -1.71 -8.74
CA PHE A 38 12.57 -0.68 -7.84
C PHE A 38 11.42 -1.19 -6.96
N PRO A 39 11.40 -0.81 -5.67
CA PRO A 39 10.25 -1.05 -4.82
C PRO A 39 9.01 -0.34 -5.38
N VAL A 40 7.83 -0.82 -4.99
CA VAL A 40 6.55 -0.32 -5.50
C VAL A 40 5.63 0.07 -4.35
N LEU A 41 5.06 1.26 -4.42
CA LEU A 41 3.96 1.72 -3.59
C LEU A 41 2.71 1.82 -4.45
N GLY A 42 1.73 0.94 -4.24
CA GLY A 42 0.46 0.93 -4.97
C GLY A 42 -0.67 1.51 -4.16
N LEU A 43 -1.45 2.42 -4.75
CA LEU A 43 -2.58 3.07 -4.09
C LEU A 43 -3.91 2.48 -4.56
N GLY A 44 -4.83 2.21 -3.63
CA GLY A 44 -6.21 1.86 -3.91
C GLY A 44 -6.38 0.73 -4.95
N GLN A 45 -7.41 0.86 -5.79
CA GLN A 45 -7.70 -0.12 -6.84
C GLN A 45 -6.62 -0.23 -7.91
N GLY A 46 -6.00 0.89 -8.31
CA GLY A 46 -4.93 0.84 -9.30
C GLY A 46 -3.70 0.08 -8.81
N GLY A 47 -3.33 0.25 -7.53
CA GLY A 47 -2.28 -0.51 -6.87
C GLY A 47 -2.61 -2.00 -6.74
N SER A 48 -3.78 -2.34 -6.22
CA SER A 48 -4.19 -3.75 -6.07
C SER A 48 -4.33 -4.46 -7.41
N ALA A 49 -4.78 -3.77 -8.46
CA ALA A 49 -4.83 -4.31 -9.83
C ALA A 49 -3.42 -4.51 -10.43
N PHE A 50 -2.47 -3.61 -10.16
CA PHE A 50 -1.08 -3.81 -10.56
C PHE A 50 -0.46 -5.04 -9.85
N PHE A 51 -0.73 -5.20 -8.56
CA PHE A 51 -0.25 -6.35 -7.78
C PHE A 51 -0.92 -7.67 -8.20
N GLU A 52 -2.18 -7.63 -8.61
CA GLU A 52 -2.87 -8.77 -9.24
C GLU A 52 -2.15 -9.21 -10.52
N GLN A 53 -1.88 -8.26 -11.42
CA GLN A 53 -1.15 -8.53 -12.66
C GLN A 53 0.27 -9.08 -12.39
N ALA A 54 0.88 -8.68 -11.28
CA ALA A 54 2.19 -9.15 -10.83
C ALA A 54 2.16 -10.53 -10.15
N GLY A 55 0.98 -11.09 -9.88
CA GLY A 55 0.82 -12.37 -9.17
C GLY A 55 1.21 -12.29 -7.69
N LEU A 56 1.05 -11.12 -7.06
CA LEU A 56 1.37 -10.90 -5.64
C LEU A 56 0.17 -11.21 -4.74
N GLY A 57 0.43 -11.70 -3.53
CA GLY A 57 -0.58 -11.99 -2.51
C GLY A 57 -1.33 -10.77 -1.97
N ILE A 58 -0.82 -9.56 -2.21
CA ILE A 58 -1.50 -8.27 -1.93
C ILE A 58 -2.34 -7.74 -3.10
N GLY A 59 -2.60 -8.59 -4.11
CA GLY A 59 -3.45 -8.29 -5.26
C GLY A 59 -4.95 -8.24 -4.95
N TRP A 60 -5.72 -7.84 -5.96
CA TRP A 60 -7.17 -7.67 -5.89
C TRP A 60 -7.93 -8.95 -5.52
N ALA A 61 -7.54 -10.11 -6.05
CA ALA A 61 -8.24 -11.37 -5.81
C ALA A 61 -8.23 -11.83 -4.34
N HIS A 62 -7.34 -11.25 -3.54
CA HIS A 62 -7.20 -11.49 -2.11
C HIS A 62 -7.79 -10.37 -1.26
N SER A 63 -8.53 -9.42 -1.85
CA SER A 63 -8.96 -8.21 -1.18
C SER A 63 -10.48 -8.06 -1.14
N TRP A 64 -10.96 -7.17 -0.29
CA TRP A 64 -12.32 -6.66 -0.31
C TRP A 64 -12.36 -5.13 -0.35
N ILE A 65 -13.54 -4.56 -0.55
CA ILE A 65 -13.76 -3.11 -0.43
C ILE A 65 -14.35 -2.80 0.94
N SER A 66 -13.74 -1.87 1.66
CA SER A 66 -14.31 -1.22 2.84
C SER A 66 -14.28 0.30 2.68
N PHE A 67 -14.62 1.01 3.76
CA PHE A 67 -14.68 2.46 3.79
C PHE A 67 -14.19 3.06 5.11
N ASP A 68 -13.35 2.32 5.86
CA ASP A 68 -12.79 2.76 7.14
C ASP A 68 -11.62 3.73 6.89
N PRO A 69 -11.74 5.03 7.25
CA PRO A 69 -10.68 6.01 7.01
C PRO A 69 -9.51 5.91 8.01
N SER A 70 -9.53 4.90 8.88
CA SER A 70 -8.57 4.66 9.94
C SER A 70 -7.96 3.27 9.84
N VAL A 71 -6.86 3.08 10.56
CA VAL A 71 -6.24 1.75 10.74
C VAL A 71 -6.01 1.47 12.21
N TYR A 72 -6.09 0.18 12.56
CA TYR A 72 -5.49 -0.39 13.75
C TYR A 72 -4.01 -0.72 13.49
N VAL A 73 -3.16 -0.28 14.40
CA VAL A 73 -1.70 -0.45 14.35
C VAL A 73 -1.33 -1.87 14.77
N VAL A 74 -0.84 -2.68 13.82
CA VAL A 74 -0.51 -4.09 14.05
C VAL A 74 0.67 -4.23 15.03
N ASP A 75 1.77 -3.57 14.72
CA ASP A 75 2.96 -3.50 15.57
C ASP A 75 3.41 -2.03 15.75
N PRO A 76 3.13 -1.39 16.91
CA PRO A 76 3.49 0.01 17.16
C PRO A 76 4.99 0.22 17.37
N ALA A 77 5.77 -0.84 17.59
CA ALA A 77 7.23 -0.75 17.68
C ALA A 77 7.89 -0.76 16.30
N ALA A 78 7.16 -1.11 15.23
CA ALA A 78 7.69 -1.11 13.88
C ALA A 78 8.01 0.32 13.42
N ARG A 79 9.17 0.47 12.77
CA ARG A 79 9.69 1.77 12.28
C ARG A 79 8.73 2.57 11.40
N TYR A 80 7.75 1.90 10.77
CA TYR A 80 6.70 2.54 9.98
C TYR A 80 5.91 3.59 10.77
N TRP A 81 5.85 3.47 12.10
CA TRP A 81 5.13 4.38 12.99
C TRP A 81 6.01 5.44 13.63
N SER A 82 7.33 5.38 13.47
CA SER A 82 8.27 6.28 14.15
C SER A 82 9.24 7.01 13.22
N GLU A 83 9.47 6.54 11.99
CA GLU A 83 10.55 7.04 11.12
C GLU A 83 10.12 7.30 9.65
N PRO A 84 10.47 8.47 9.08
CA PRO A 84 11.16 9.59 9.70
C PRO A 84 10.25 10.47 10.59
N TYR A 85 8.93 10.28 10.54
CA TYR A 85 7.97 11.04 11.34
C TYR A 85 7.35 10.16 12.42
N THR A 86 7.33 10.64 13.65
CA THR A 86 6.68 9.94 14.76
C THR A 86 5.17 10.12 14.70
N ILE A 87 4.45 9.00 14.68
CA ILE A 87 2.99 8.94 14.78
C ILE A 87 2.66 8.36 16.15
N THR A 88 1.75 8.99 16.89
CA THR A 88 1.32 8.52 18.21
C THR A 88 -0.10 7.96 18.11
N PRO A 89 -0.28 6.63 18.00
CA PRO A 89 -1.61 6.06 17.88
C PRO A 89 -2.43 6.26 19.16
N LEU A 90 -3.67 6.67 19.02
CA LEU A 90 -4.63 6.70 20.12
C LEU A 90 -5.32 5.34 20.22
N GLU A 91 -5.18 4.62 21.33
CA GLU A 91 -5.75 3.27 21.51
C GLU A 91 -5.37 2.30 20.38
N ARG A 92 -4.12 2.40 19.88
CA ARG A 92 -3.61 1.66 18.71
C ARG A 92 -4.38 1.93 17.42
N ARG A 93 -5.04 3.09 17.30
CA ARG A 93 -5.68 3.53 16.06
C ARG A 93 -5.04 4.81 15.54
N VAL A 94 -5.00 4.94 14.22
CA VAL A 94 -4.54 6.15 13.52
C VAL A 94 -5.56 6.51 12.46
N GLN A 95 -6.01 7.77 12.47
CA GLN A 95 -6.91 8.34 11.47
C GLN A 95 -6.08 8.78 10.26
N LEU A 96 -6.24 8.11 9.11
CA LEU A 96 -5.44 8.40 7.91
C LEU A 96 -6.10 9.43 6.98
N TYR A 97 -7.44 9.48 6.98
CA TYR A 97 -8.24 10.43 6.20
C TYR A 97 -9.32 11.07 7.07
N ALA A 98 -9.71 12.32 6.79
CA ALA A 98 -10.79 12.97 7.55
C ALA A 98 -12.19 12.44 7.19
N GLU A 99 -12.37 11.97 5.96
CA GLU A 99 -13.64 11.49 5.42
C GLU A 99 -13.55 10.00 5.08
N ARG A 100 -14.70 9.31 5.11
CA ARG A 100 -14.83 7.95 4.56
C ARG A 100 -14.54 7.98 3.06
N LEU A 101 -13.80 6.98 2.60
CA LEU A 101 -13.41 6.81 1.21
C LEU A 101 -13.27 5.32 0.92
N GLU A 102 -13.32 4.94 -0.36
CA GLU A 102 -13.08 3.55 -0.75
C GLU A 102 -11.66 3.12 -0.32
N GLU A 103 -11.61 1.96 0.32
CA GLU A 103 -10.41 1.31 0.82
C GLU A 103 -10.38 -0.16 0.33
N ILE A 104 -9.17 -0.66 0.10
CA ILE A 104 -8.88 -2.04 -0.31
C ILE A 104 -8.10 -2.73 0.81
N GLY A 105 -8.77 -3.63 1.52
CA GLY A 105 -8.19 -4.44 2.57
C GLY A 105 -7.85 -5.83 2.07
N VAL A 106 -6.58 -6.24 2.17
CA VAL A 106 -6.13 -7.59 1.79
C VAL A 106 -6.47 -8.58 2.90
N TYR A 107 -7.15 -9.68 2.57
CA TYR A 107 -7.48 -10.77 3.47
C TYR A 107 -6.27 -11.65 3.77
N VAL A 108 -5.73 -11.51 4.99
CA VAL A 108 -4.56 -12.25 5.48
C VAL A 108 -4.86 -12.83 6.88
N PRO A 109 -5.69 -13.88 6.99
CA PRO A 109 -6.03 -14.49 8.28
C PRO A 109 -4.80 -15.14 8.95
N LYS A 110 -3.80 -15.52 8.16
CA LYS A 110 -2.51 -16.03 8.62
C LYS A 110 -1.40 -15.52 7.69
N PRO A 111 -0.59 -14.53 8.12
CA PRO A 111 0.48 -13.97 7.29
C PRO A 111 1.52 -15.03 6.89
N ALA A 112 1.80 -15.11 5.59
CA ALA A 112 2.98 -15.79 5.08
C ALA A 112 4.24 -14.98 5.43
N ALA A 113 5.42 -15.62 5.42
CA ALA A 113 6.68 -14.94 5.76
C ALA A 113 7.03 -13.77 4.83
N SER A 114 6.53 -13.77 3.59
CA SER A 114 6.68 -12.66 2.64
C SER A 114 5.78 -11.46 2.95
N LEU A 115 4.75 -11.64 3.78
CA LEU A 115 3.75 -10.62 4.09
C LEU A 115 4.04 -10.00 5.46
N THR A 116 4.13 -8.67 5.49
CA THR A 116 4.24 -7.87 6.70
C THR A 116 2.99 -6.99 6.82
N PRO A 117 2.01 -7.38 7.65
CA PRO A 117 0.86 -6.52 7.94
C PRO A 117 1.29 -5.30 8.74
N ILE A 118 0.84 -4.11 8.34
CA ILE A 118 1.25 -2.83 8.95
C ILE A 118 0.06 -2.16 9.61
N GLY A 119 -0.97 -1.85 8.82
CA GLY A 119 -2.24 -1.29 9.26
C GLY A 119 -3.37 -2.26 8.92
N ARG A 120 -4.16 -2.58 9.93
CA ARG A 120 -5.35 -3.45 9.83
C ARG A 120 -6.61 -2.60 9.86
N GLU A 121 -7.70 -3.05 9.27
CA GLU A 121 -9.00 -2.42 9.52
C GLU A 121 -9.33 -2.39 11.02
N THR A 122 -10.03 -1.35 11.46
CA THR A 122 -10.31 -1.19 12.91
C THR A 122 -11.35 -2.16 13.45
N GLY A 123 -12.21 -2.69 12.56
CA GLY A 123 -13.33 -3.59 12.89
C GLY A 123 -13.11 -5.05 12.51
N ASP A 124 -12.05 -5.38 11.77
CA ASP A 124 -11.81 -6.73 11.26
C ASP A 124 -10.39 -7.22 11.58
N PRO A 125 -10.22 -8.47 12.09
CA PRO A 125 -8.91 -8.97 12.50
C PRO A 125 -8.06 -9.52 11.35
N ALA A 126 -8.58 -9.62 10.13
CA ALA A 126 -7.95 -10.32 9.01
C ALA A 126 -7.76 -9.47 7.74
N HIS A 127 -8.25 -8.23 7.68
CA HIS A 127 -8.10 -7.36 6.50
C HIS A 127 -7.16 -6.18 6.74
N TYR A 128 -6.26 -5.96 5.78
CA TYR A 128 -5.13 -5.04 5.92
C TYR A 128 -5.08 -4.03 4.76
N PRO A 129 -5.57 -2.78 4.97
CA PRO A 129 -5.38 -1.66 4.04
C PRO A 129 -3.93 -1.31 3.77
N VAL A 130 -3.07 -1.50 4.77
CA VAL A 130 -1.66 -1.15 4.69
C VAL A 130 -0.84 -2.40 4.96
N ILE A 131 -0.26 -2.95 3.91
CA ILE A 131 0.45 -4.23 3.96
C ILE A 131 1.63 -4.21 2.99
N ARG A 132 2.72 -4.85 3.39
CA ARG A 132 3.90 -5.05 2.57
C ARG A 132 4.03 -6.52 2.16
N GLU A 133 4.41 -6.75 0.92
CA GLU A 133 4.89 -8.03 0.43
C GLU A 133 6.34 -7.89 -0.05
N THR A 134 7.19 -8.88 0.26
CA THR A 134 8.61 -8.87 -0.13
C THR A 134 8.97 -10.14 -0.89
N HIS A 135 9.65 -9.98 -2.02
CA HIS A 135 10.16 -11.06 -2.87
C HIS A 135 11.64 -10.81 -3.17
N GLY A 136 12.52 -11.63 -2.58
CA GLY A 136 13.96 -11.35 -2.61
C GLY A 136 14.27 -10.00 -1.96
N GLU A 137 14.96 -9.13 -2.68
CA GLU A 137 15.28 -7.76 -2.22
C GLU A 137 14.16 -6.75 -2.55
N ARG A 138 13.19 -7.13 -3.40
CA ARG A 138 12.15 -6.21 -3.87
C ARG A 138 10.94 -6.21 -2.95
N SER A 139 10.45 -5.01 -2.66
CA SER A 139 9.32 -4.79 -1.75
C SER A 139 8.18 -4.05 -2.42
N PHE A 140 6.96 -4.49 -2.13
CA PHE A 140 5.71 -3.97 -2.64
C PHE A 140 4.83 -3.59 -1.46
N ILE A 141 4.33 -2.35 -1.41
CA ILE A 141 3.43 -1.89 -0.37
C ILE A 141 2.10 -1.53 -1.02
N LEU A 142 1.02 -2.11 -0.50
CA LEU A 142 -0.32 -1.62 -0.75
C LEU A 142 -0.66 -0.53 0.28
N TRP A 143 -1.05 0.63 -0.24
CA TRP A 143 -1.80 1.65 0.46
C TRP A 143 -3.23 1.60 -0.07
N GLY A 144 -4.11 0.87 0.60
CA GLY A 144 -5.42 0.47 0.09
C GLY A 144 -6.41 1.62 -0.18
N TYR A 145 -6.06 2.85 0.14
CA TYR A 145 -6.97 3.99 0.03
C TYR A 145 -6.99 4.64 -1.36
N SER A 146 -8.18 5.02 -1.79
CA SER A 146 -8.48 5.56 -3.13
C SER A 146 -8.09 7.02 -3.38
N ARG A 147 -7.63 7.77 -2.37
CA ARG A 147 -7.31 9.20 -2.50
C ARG A 147 -5.84 9.50 -2.16
N GLY A 148 -5.27 10.52 -2.81
CA GLY A 148 -3.88 10.93 -2.61
C GLY A 148 -3.62 11.79 -1.36
N PRO A 149 -2.37 12.27 -1.18
CA PRO A 149 -1.91 12.98 0.03
C PRO A 149 -2.67 14.26 0.41
N THR A 150 -3.32 14.90 -0.56
CA THR A 150 -4.12 16.12 -0.34
C THR A 150 -5.38 15.87 0.49
N ALA A 151 -5.88 14.64 0.51
CA ALA A 151 -7.05 14.24 1.31
C ALA A 151 -6.69 13.60 2.66
N MET A 152 -5.41 13.29 2.89
CA MET A 152 -4.94 12.65 4.12
C MET A 152 -4.96 13.61 5.31
N THR A 153 -4.97 13.07 6.52
CA THR A 153 -4.59 13.78 7.75
C THR A 153 -3.07 13.99 7.80
N ASP A 154 -2.58 14.71 8.81
CA ASP A 154 -1.13 14.83 9.06
C ASP A 154 -0.48 13.47 9.37
N ASP A 155 -1.15 12.63 10.16
CA ASP A 155 -0.69 11.26 10.43
C ASP A 155 -0.72 10.38 9.18
N GLY A 156 -1.74 10.52 8.33
CA GLY A 156 -1.83 9.81 7.05
C GLY A 156 -0.66 10.17 6.13
N ARG A 157 -0.34 11.46 6.00
CA ARG A 157 0.84 11.93 5.26
C ARG A 157 2.13 11.40 5.85
N SER A 158 2.26 11.45 7.18
CA SER A 158 3.44 10.96 7.90
C SER A 158 3.66 9.48 7.64
N LEU A 159 2.61 8.66 7.73
CA LEU A 159 2.70 7.22 7.48
C LEU A 159 3.11 6.94 6.03
N LEU A 160 2.51 7.63 5.06
CA LEU A 160 2.87 7.46 3.65
C LEU A 160 4.36 7.73 3.40
N VAL A 161 4.92 8.77 4.02
CA VAL A 161 6.35 9.08 3.92
C VAL A 161 7.19 8.03 4.64
N ASN A 162 6.80 7.59 5.84
CA ASN A 162 7.48 6.54 6.58
C ASN A 162 7.55 5.23 5.77
N LEU A 163 6.45 4.83 5.12
CA LEU A 163 6.40 3.67 4.24
C LEU A 163 7.33 3.84 3.03
N SER A 164 7.27 4.98 2.36
CA SER A 164 8.13 5.29 1.21
C SER A 164 9.61 5.32 1.58
N HIS A 165 9.93 5.83 2.78
CA HIS A 165 11.29 5.84 3.32
C HIS A 165 11.78 4.42 3.66
N SER A 166 10.89 3.57 4.16
CA SER A 166 11.21 2.18 4.54
C SER A 166 11.52 1.26 3.36
N LEU A 167 11.22 1.69 2.13
CA LEU A 167 11.50 0.98 0.88
C LEU A 167 12.89 1.27 0.31
N ARG A 168 13.65 2.18 0.95
CA ARG A 168 15.03 2.51 0.59
C ARG A 168 16.03 1.52 1.20
#